data_AF-A0A7K5HRA2-F1
#
_entry.id   AF-A0A7K5HRA2-F1
#
_cell.length_a   1.000
_cell.length_b   1.000
_cell.length_c   1.000
_cell.angle_alpha   90.00
_cell.angle_beta   90.00
_cell.angle_gamma   90.00
#
_symmetry.space_group_name_H-M   'P 1'
#
loop_
_entity.id
_entity.type
_entity.pdbx_description
1 polymer ?
#
loop_
_entity_poly.entity_id
_entity_poly.type
_entity_poly.pdbx_seq_one_letter_code
_entity_poly.pdbx_strand_id
1 'polypeptide(L)'
;NERLRALDDMMGGVLEVKKEDILKMDIPPPPFISKPEYVWNEEEKTIFREYEIKVKELNEEKEEYRTALENELKKLEASIQETTQKFDEIVCKLSEKKVKSEMVICQVSHRTIFLLCHCTAGRLTFFITIISQEELKIANLVYALLVEEELDTREAGLRNFLVKKEKEQVSNHLECCSYEECNIYSTKLECGFTKEFADIPADLLDELFQLYKHRPKTPTTETVFDTTNPYGNCSGSDEDDKDALTLLRKSMDELDSPEHMPDGLDPSIWQYFCLARRNKMEMEELVKQKAQTLAEMQAFLQRRVYDNEKIKSEIEDIFQELRWLREEKMKFQRNLTVQFLLKQGQVELESTLIPDYSDAILINRSVIEELNCSIMAQGAKKIASMVECKDFSKGIFHLEWEHKKMRMQIEDLEQKARDIATLPITKDRQLFLTMPNYNSHITQRISKMEQNLEIMDKLHRKKVKNCKKRIKELERCMSLKEQENYTLSLELKEMLASVSEMRHIFEAADTQHVSDKMAKQRYREILKQKHLRDHVKEQEEQLKNLQAEAE
;
A
#
# COMPACT_ATOMS: atom_id res chain seq x y z
N ASN A 1 -3.55 -82.83 63.96
CA ASN A 1 -3.85 -81.52 64.59
C ASN A 1 -2.82 -81.05 65.62
N GLU A 2 -1.96 -81.91 66.17
CA GLU A 2 -0.91 -81.44 67.08
C GLU A 2 0.26 -80.75 66.37
N ARG A 3 0.64 -81.19 65.16
CA ARG A 3 1.69 -80.52 64.35
C ARG A 3 1.35 -79.09 63.91
N LEU A 4 0.09 -78.83 63.55
CA LEU A 4 -0.37 -77.48 63.19
C LEU A 4 -0.41 -76.56 64.41
N ARG A 5 -0.83 -77.07 65.59
CA ARG A 5 -0.72 -76.34 66.85
C ARG A 5 0.72 -76.07 67.26
N ALA A 6 1.61 -77.05 67.12
CA ALA A 6 3.02 -76.86 67.42
C ALA A 6 3.69 -75.85 66.47
N LEU A 7 3.24 -75.76 65.21
CA LEU A 7 3.73 -74.76 64.26
C LEU A 7 3.20 -73.34 64.58
N ASP A 8 1.93 -73.23 64.96
CA ASP A 8 1.35 -71.98 65.47
C ASP A 8 2.05 -71.52 66.76
N ASP A 9 2.26 -72.42 67.72
CA ASP A 9 2.88 -72.10 69.02
C ASP A 9 4.39 -71.84 68.91
N MET A 10 5.11 -72.46 67.96
CA MET A 10 6.56 -72.27 67.82
C MET A 10 6.97 -71.24 66.76
N MET A 11 6.19 -71.02 65.70
CA MET A 11 6.55 -70.12 64.59
C MET A 11 5.38 -69.28 64.04
N GLY A 12 4.27 -69.16 64.77
CA GLY A 12 3.14 -68.31 64.37
C GLY A 12 2.46 -68.73 63.05
N GLY A 13 2.59 -70.01 62.65
CA GLY A 13 1.87 -70.58 61.52
C GLY A 13 2.49 -70.38 60.14
N VAL A 14 3.68 -69.75 60.01
CA VAL A 14 4.35 -69.50 58.71
C VAL A 14 5.80 -69.99 58.72
N LEU A 15 6.22 -70.73 57.69
CA LEU A 15 7.56 -71.34 57.61
C LEU A 15 8.67 -70.36 57.16
N GLU A 16 8.32 -69.33 56.39
CA GLU A 16 9.21 -68.27 55.91
C GLU A 16 8.48 -66.94 55.99
N VAL A 17 8.93 -66.04 56.88
CA VAL A 17 8.35 -64.70 57.00
C VAL A 17 8.78 -63.89 55.77
N LYS A 18 7.86 -63.64 54.84
CA LYS A 18 8.12 -62.71 53.74
C LYS A 18 7.99 -61.29 54.29
N LYS A 19 8.82 -60.36 53.81
CA LYS A 19 8.75 -58.94 54.24
C LYS A 19 7.38 -58.30 53.96
N GLU A 20 6.61 -58.84 53.02
CA GLU A 20 5.22 -58.46 52.73
C GLU A 20 4.23 -58.78 53.86
N ASP A 21 4.56 -59.75 54.72
CA ASP A 21 3.71 -60.17 55.83
C ASP A 21 3.79 -59.19 57.02
N ILE A 22 4.85 -58.37 57.11
CA ILE A 22 5.03 -57.32 58.13
C ILE A 22 3.87 -56.31 58.07
N LEU A 23 3.38 -55.98 56.87
CA LEU A 23 2.24 -55.07 56.68
C LEU A 23 0.91 -55.66 57.18
N LYS A 24 0.80 -56.99 57.29
CA LYS A 24 -0.41 -57.72 57.70
C LYS A 24 -0.38 -58.17 59.17
N MET A 25 0.75 -58.05 59.86
CA MET A 25 0.87 -58.38 61.28
C MET A 25 0.16 -57.32 62.11
N ASP A 26 -0.76 -57.71 62.99
CA ASP A 26 -1.41 -56.81 63.95
C ASP A 26 -1.26 -57.37 65.36
N ILE A 27 -0.83 -56.53 66.32
CA ILE A 27 -0.65 -56.94 67.71
C ILE A 27 -2.02 -56.87 68.41
N PRO A 28 -2.57 -57.99 68.89
CA PRO A 28 -3.91 -58.00 69.48
C PRO A 28 -3.95 -57.16 70.77
N PRO A 29 -5.03 -56.37 70.98
CA PRO A 29 -5.13 -55.51 72.14
C PRO A 29 -5.22 -56.31 73.44
N PRO A 30 -4.53 -55.88 74.52
CA PRO A 30 -4.68 -56.48 75.84
C PRO A 30 -6.15 -56.53 76.30
N PRO A 31 -6.63 -57.63 76.91
CA PRO A 31 -8.05 -57.84 77.20
C PRO A 31 -8.74 -56.76 78.05
N PHE A 32 -7.96 -56.03 78.86
CA PHE A 32 -8.45 -55.03 79.81
C PHE A 32 -8.67 -53.62 79.22
N ILE A 33 -8.30 -53.37 77.96
CA ILE A 33 -8.56 -52.10 77.22
C ILE A 33 -10.05 -51.75 77.15
N SER A 34 -10.93 -52.73 77.28
CA SER A 34 -12.38 -52.55 77.31
C SER A 34 -12.90 -51.90 78.62
N LYS A 35 -12.05 -51.72 79.63
CA LYS A 35 -12.35 -51.06 80.91
C LYS A 35 -11.72 -49.65 80.98
N PRO A 36 -12.36 -48.65 81.64
CA PRO A 36 -11.84 -47.28 81.73
C PRO A 36 -10.48 -47.17 82.46
N GLU A 37 -9.62 -46.27 81.98
CA GLU A 37 -8.21 -46.12 82.36
C GLU A 37 -7.95 -45.79 83.85
N TYR A 38 -8.96 -45.25 84.56
CA TYR A 38 -8.85 -44.93 86.00
C TYR A 38 -8.91 -46.17 86.92
N VAL A 39 -9.30 -47.33 86.39
CA VAL A 39 -9.46 -48.59 87.15
C VAL A 39 -8.23 -49.49 87.03
N TRP A 40 -7.24 -49.09 86.24
CA TRP A 40 -6.08 -49.94 85.94
C TRP A 40 -5.09 -49.97 87.11
N ASN A 41 -4.62 -51.17 87.47
CA ASN A 41 -3.52 -51.35 88.40
C ASN A 41 -2.19 -50.87 87.78
N GLU A 42 -1.18 -50.53 88.61
CA GLU A 42 0.11 -50.05 88.11
C GLU A 42 0.80 -51.06 87.17
N GLU A 43 0.64 -52.36 87.41
CA GLU A 43 1.12 -53.44 86.53
C GLU A 43 0.39 -53.49 85.17
N GLU A 44 -0.92 -53.20 85.15
CA GLU A 44 -1.72 -53.15 83.91
C GLU A 44 -1.36 -51.90 83.07
N LYS A 45 -1.04 -50.78 83.73
CA LYS A 45 -0.50 -49.59 83.07
C LYS A 45 0.90 -49.81 82.49
N THR A 46 1.73 -50.66 83.11
CA THR A 46 3.03 -51.03 82.51
C THR A 46 2.85 -51.93 81.29
N ILE A 47 1.95 -52.91 81.35
CA ILE A 47 1.66 -53.82 80.22
C ILE A 47 1.05 -53.05 79.04
N PHE A 48 0.17 -52.08 79.30
CA PHE A 48 -0.36 -51.23 78.24
C PHE A 48 0.71 -50.33 77.62
N ARG A 49 1.61 -49.75 78.42
CA ARG A 49 2.76 -48.97 77.90
C ARG A 49 3.68 -49.82 77.03
N GLU A 50 3.97 -51.06 77.43
CA GLU A 50 4.74 -52.00 76.60
C GLU A 50 4.00 -52.40 75.31
N TYR A 51 2.68 -52.58 75.36
CA TYR A 51 1.84 -52.81 74.19
C TYR A 51 1.88 -51.61 73.23
N GLU A 52 1.73 -50.39 73.74
CA GLU A 52 1.83 -49.18 72.93
C GLU A 52 3.21 -49.00 72.28
N ILE A 53 4.29 -49.32 73.01
CA ILE A 53 5.64 -49.29 72.46
C ILE A 53 5.77 -50.30 71.32
N LYS A 54 5.33 -51.55 71.51
CA LYS A 54 5.40 -52.58 70.46
C LYS A 54 4.52 -52.27 69.25
N VAL A 55 3.35 -51.66 69.46
CA VAL A 55 2.47 -51.21 68.36
C VAL A 55 3.10 -50.04 67.60
N LYS A 56 3.78 -49.13 68.29
CA LYS A 56 4.53 -48.04 67.66
C LYS A 56 5.70 -48.58 66.86
N GLU A 57 6.53 -49.45 67.43
CA GLU A 57 7.66 -50.10 66.75
C GLU A 57 7.20 -50.87 65.50
N LEU A 58 6.12 -51.64 65.61
CA LEU A 58 5.56 -52.38 64.47
C LEU A 58 4.98 -51.45 63.38
N ASN A 59 4.34 -50.34 63.77
CA ASN A 59 3.88 -49.34 62.80
C ASN A 59 5.04 -48.59 62.14
N GLU A 60 6.12 -48.31 62.88
CA GLU A 60 7.36 -47.74 62.34
C GLU A 60 7.99 -48.67 61.32
N GLU A 61 8.13 -49.97 61.62
CA GLU A 61 8.63 -50.98 60.66
C GLU A 61 7.74 -51.12 59.41
N LYS A 62 6.42 -51.05 59.58
CA LYS A 62 5.46 -51.05 58.45
C LYS A 62 5.64 -49.82 57.55
N GLU A 63 5.83 -48.63 58.12
CA GLU A 63 6.06 -47.40 57.35
C GLU A 63 7.45 -47.39 56.70
N GLU A 64 8.49 -47.90 57.37
CA GLU A 64 9.81 -48.08 56.76
C GLU A 64 9.76 -49.02 55.55
N TYR A 65 9.01 -50.12 55.66
CA TYR A 65 8.83 -51.04 54.54
C TYR A 65 7.97 -50.44 53.41
N ARG A 66 6.90 -49.70 53.73
CA ARG A 66 6.08 -49.00 52.74
C ARG A 66 6.91 -47.94 51.99
N THR A 67 7.69 -47.13 52.71
CA THR A 67 8.54 -46.11 52.10
C THR A 67 9.66 -46.73 51.25
N ALA A 68 10.22 -47.87 51.64
CA ALA A 68 11.16 -48.63 50.82
C ALA A 68 10.51 -49.11 49.51
N LEU A 69 9.30 -49.66 49.56
CA LEU A 69 8.54 -50.07 48.36
C LEU A 69 8.16 -48.88 47.47
N GLU A 70 7.74 -47.75 48.04
CA GLU A 70 7.46 -46.53 47.28
C GLU A 70 8.72 -46.00 46.58
N ASN A 71 9.89 -46.08 47.23
CA ASN A 71 11.16 -45.69 46.63
C ASN A 71 11.58 -46.64 45.50
N GLU A 72 11.38 -47.95 45.66
CA GLU A 72 11.62 -48.92 44.59
C GLU A 72 10.66 -48.71 43.41
N LEU A 73 9.39 -48.43 43.68
CA LEU A 73 8.38 -48.11 42.67
C LEU A 73 8.78 -46.84 41.91
N LYS A 74 9.12 -45.75 42.60
CA LYS A 74 9.60 -44.50 41.97
C LYS A 74 10.87 -44.72 41.14
N LYS A 75 11.79 -45.56 41.61
CA LYS A 75 13.02 -45.91 40.86
C LYS A 75 12.70 -46.71 39.61
N LEU A 76 11.76 -47.65 39.68
CA LEU A 76 11.28 -48.41 38.52
C LEU A 76 10.56 -47.51 37.52
N GLU A 77 9.68 -46.61 37.99
CA GLU A 77 9.01 -45.61 37.15
C GLU A 77 10.02 -44.71 36.42
N ALA A 78 11.02 -44.19 37.13
CA ALA A 78 12.08 -43.37 36.53
C ALA A 78 12.88 -44.15 35.47
N SER A 79 13.20 -45.43 35.73
CA SER A 79 13.87 -46.31 34.78
C SER A 79 13.01 -46.59 33.54
N ILE A 80 11.70 -46.81 33.71
CA ILE A 80 10.75 -46.99 32.60
C ILE A 80 10.65 -45.71 31.77
N GLN A 81 10.59 -44.54 32.42
CA GLN A 81 10.53 -43.27 31.72
C GLN A 81 11.81 -43.01 30.90
N GLU A 82 12.99 -43.27 31.48
CA GLU A 82 14.28 -43.11 30.79
C GLU A 82 14.38 -44.08 29.60
N THR A 83 13.98 -45.34 29.77
CA THR A 83 13.99 -46.32 28.67
C THR A 83 12.99 -45.98 27.57
N THR A 84 11.81 -45.46 27.92
CA THR A 84 10.81 -44.97 26.96
C THR A 84 11.35 -43.78 26.16
N GLN A 85 11.95 -42.80 26.82
CA GLN A 85 12.56 -41.65 26.14
C GLN A 85 13.69 -42.07 25.19
N LYS A 86 14.57 -43.00 25.62
CA LYS A 86 15.61 -43.55 24.76
C LYS A 86 15.02 -44.29 23.56
N PHE A 87 13.94 -45.03 23.75
CA PHE A 87 13.25 -45.71 22.65
C PHE A 87 12.65 -44.70 21.66
N ASP A 88 11.93 -43.69 22.15
CA ASP A 88 11.33 -42.65 21.31
C ASP A 88 12.39 -41.88 20.52
N GLU A 89 13.54 -41.56 21.13
CA GLU A 89 14.67 -40.96 20.42
C GLU A 89 15.19 -41.85 19.28
N ILE A 90 15.30 -43.17 19.52
CA ILE A 90 15.73 -44.12 18.50
C ILE A 90 14.71 -44.18 17.36
N VAL A 91 13.41 -44.24 17.68
CA VAL A 91 12.33 -44.25 16.69
C VAL A 91 12.34 -42.97 15.86
N CYS A 92 12.52 -41.80 16.47
CA CYS A 92 12.65 -40.53 15.76
C CYS A 92 13.88 -40.51 14.84
N LYS A 93 15.04 -40.97 15.32
CA LYS A 93 16.26 -41.08 14.49
C LYS A 93 16.05 -42.06 13.32
N LEU A 94 15.29 -43.14 13.54
CA LEU A 94 15.00 -44.14 12.51
C LEU A 94 13.97 -43.64 11.49
N SER A 95 12.95 -42.89 11.92
CA SER A 95 11.96 -42.29 11.03
C SER A 95 12.60 -41.22 10.15
N GLU A 96 13.49 -40.38 10.68
CA GLU A 96 14.28 -39.44 9.89
C GLU A 96 15.13 -40.15 8.83
N LYS A 97 15.79 -41.25 9.21
CA LYS A 97 16.57 -42.08 8.27
C LYS A 97 15.69 -42.70 7.20
N LYS A 98 14.50 -43.19 7.57
CA LYS A 98 13.53 -43.76 6.62
C LYS A 98 13.10 -42.72 5.58
N VAL A 99 12.69 -41.53 6.02
CA VAL A 99 12.27 -40.44 5.11
C VAL A 99 13.41 -40.01 4.18
N LYS A 100 14.64 -39.87 4.71
CA LYS A 100 15.81 -39.55 3.89
C LYS A 100 16.09 -40.62 2.83
N SER A 101 16.02 -41.90 3.21
CA SER A 101 16.21 -43.02 2.27
C SER A 101 15.10 -43.07 1.22
N GLU A 102 13.83 -42.93 1.60
CA GLU A 102 12.70 -42.88 0.68
C GLU A 102 12.82 -41.71 -0.30
N MET A 103 13.22 -40.52 0.16
CA MET A 103 13.49 -39.37 -0.70
C MET A 103 14.55 -39.69 -1.76
N VAL A 104 15.67 -40.33 -1.37
CA VAL A 104 16.72 -40.73 -2.31
C VAL A 104 16.21 -41.77 -3.31
N ILE A 105 15.44 -42.76 -2.85
CA ILE A 105 14.84 -43.77 -3.73
C ILE A 105 13.90 -43.12 -4.74
N CYS A 106 13.02 -42.21 -4.30
CA CYS A 106 12.12 -41.47 -5.18
C CYS A 106 12.91 -40.62 -6.19
N GLN A 107 13.97 -39.94 -5.74
CA GLN A 107 14.82 -39.13 -6.61
C GLN A 107 15.50 -39.98 -7.69
N VAL A 108 16.11 -41.11 -7.31
CA VAL A 108 16.77 -42.04 -8.24
C VAL A 108 15.74 -42.67 -9.18
N SER A 109 14.57 -43.07 -8.67
CA SER A 109 13.51 -43.66 -9.48
C SER A 109 13.00 -42.67 -10.53
N HIS A 110 12.71 -41.43 -10.13
CA HIS A 110 12.27 -40.39 -11.05
C HIS A 110 13.35 -40.06 -12.09
N ARG A 111 14.61 -39.91 -11.66
CA ARG A 111 15.75 -39.71 -12.58
C ARG A 111 15.91 -40.87 -13.55
N THR A 112 15.71 -42.11 -13.10
CA THR A 112 15.82 -43.30 -13.93
C THR A 112 14.69 -43.35 -14.96
N ILE A 113 13.43 -43.16 -14.54
CA ILE A 113 12.27 -43.12 -15.46
C ILE A 113 12.44 -41.99 -16.49
N PHE A 114 12.86 -40.81 -16.03
CA PHE A 114 13.07 -39.66 -16.90
C PHE A 114 14.23 -39.87 -17.87
N LEU A 115 15.38 -40.38 -17.40
CA LEU A 115 16.50 -40.74 -18.28
C LEU A 115 16.12 -41.85 -19.24
N LEU A 116 15.31 -42.83 -18.83
CA LEU A 116 14.85 -43.89 -19.72
C LEU A 116 13.96 -43.29 -20.81
N CYS A 117 13.00 -42.43 -20.45
CA CYS A 117 12.13 -41.71 -21.38
C CYS A 117 12.91 -40.80 -22.34
N HIS A 118 13.86 -40.01 -21.82
CA HIS A 118 14.71 -39.15 -22.66
C HIS A 118 15.76 -39.92 -23.45
N CYS A 119 16.27 -41.06 -22.97
CA CYS A 119 17.18 -41.91 -23.73
C CYS A 119 16.42 -42.69 -24.80
N THR A 120 15.21 -43.19 -24.54
CA THR A 120 14.41 -43.86 -25.58
C THR A 120 13.94 -42.86 -26.61
N ALA A 121 13.39 -41.71 -26.19
CA ALA A 121 13.03 -40.63 -27.09
C ALA A 121 14.26 -40.13 -27.84
N GLY A 122 15.34 -39.74 -27.15
CA GLY A 122 16.57 -39.22 -27.74
C GLY A 122 17.28 -40.24 -28.65
N ARG A 123 17.34 -41.52 -28.29
CA ARG A 123 17.87 -42.57 -29.19
C ARG A 123 16.97 -42.75 -30.41
N LEU A 124 15.65 -42.70 -30.25
CA LEU A 124 14.71 -42.79 -31.36
C LEU A 124 14.86 -41.57 -32.29
N THR A 125 14.91 -40.35 -31.74
CA THR A 125 15.14 -39.12 -32.52
C THR A 125 16.52 -39.14 -33.19
N PHE A 126 17.55 -39.63 -32.51
CA PHE A 126 18.90 -39.76 -33.07
C PHE A 126 18.95 -40.80 -34.19
N PHE A 127 18.33 -41.97 -34.00
CA PHE A 127 18.17 -42.98 -35.05
C PHE A 127 17.39 -42.43 -36.24
N ILE A 128 16.26 -41.77 -36.01
CA ILE A 128 15.46 -41.12 -37.05
C ILE A 128 16.30 -40.07 -37.79
N THR A 129 17.06 -39.24 -37.08
CA THR A 129 17.93 -38.21 -37.69
C THR A 129 19.02 -38.82 -38.55
N ILE A 130 19.65 -39.91 -38.10
CA ILE A 130 20.66 -40.64 -38.89
C ILE A 130 20.00 -41.24 -40.14
N ILE A 131 18.86 -41.90 -40.00
CA ILE A 131 18.12 -42.49 -41.12
C ILE A 131 17.76 -41.39 -42.13
N SER A 132 17.16 -40.29 -41.68
CA SER A 132 16.82 -39.16 -42.55
C SER A 132 18.04 -38.49 -43.19
N GLN A 133 19.20 -38.49 -42.52
CA GLN A 133 20.44 -37.96 -43.09
C GLN A 133 21.00 -38.87 -44.20
N GLU A 134 20.98 -40.18 -43.99
CA GLU A 134 21.39 -41.14 -45.03
C GLU A 134 20.39 -41.13 -46.21
N GLU A 135 19.09 -41.02 -45.93
CA GLU A 135 18.06 -40.83 -46.97
C GLU A 135 18.29 -39.55 -47.77
N LEU A 136 18.67 -38.44 -47.12
CA LEU A 136 19.01 -37.20 -47.81
C LEU A 136 20.27 -37.33 -48.65
N LYS A 137 21.30 -38.04 -48.17
CA LYS A 137 22.51 -38.31 -48.98
C LYS A 137 22.16 -39.12 -50.22
N ILE A 138 21.34 -40.14 -50.09
CA ILE A 138 20.85 -40.96 -51.21
C ILE A 138 20.05 -40.08 -52.17
N ALA A 139 19.11 -39.26 -51.68
CA ALA A 139 18.32 -38.35 -52.51
C ALA A 139 19.20 -37.35 -53.26
N ASN A 140 20.22 -36.78 -52.61
CA ASN A 140 21.17 -35.86 -53.24
C ASN A 140 22.02 -36.55 -54.31
N LEU A 141 22.49 -37.77 -54.06
CA LEU A 141 23.20 -38.58 -55.06
C LEU A 141 22.32 -38.89 -56.27
N VAL A 142 21.06 -39.28 -56.04
CA VAL A 142 20.08 -39.52 -57.11
C VAL A 142 19.82 -38.24 -57.91
N TYR A 143 19.64 -37.10 -57.23
CA TYR A 143 19.45 -35.81 -57.89
C TYR A 143 20.69 -35.39 -58.70
N ALA A 144 21.90 -35.59 -58.16
CA ALA A 144 23.15 -35.28 -58.87
C ALA A 144 23.29 -36.13 -60.15
N LEU A 145 23.01 -37.43 -60.08
CA LEU A 145 23.00 -38.32 -61.24
C LEU A 145 21.96 -37.89 -62.28
N LEU A 146 20.75 -37.52 -61.84
CA LEU A 146 19.70 -37.01 -62.73
C LEU A 146 20.13 -35.70 -63.42
N VAL A 147 20.76 -34.79 -62.69
CA VAL A 147 21.28 -33.54 -63.26
C VAL A 147 22.42 -33.82 -64.23
N GLU A 148 23.32 -34.74 -63.94
CA GLU A 148 24.37 -35.17 -64.90
C GLU A 148 23.74 -35.74 -66.17
N GLU A 149 22.72 -36.59 -66.06
CA GLU A 149 21.99 -37.13 -67.23
C GLU A 149 21.28 -36.03 -68.03
N GLU A 150 20.63 -35.07 -67.36
CA GLU A 150 20.02 -33.89 -68.00
C GLU A 150 21.07 -32.98 -68.66
N LEU A 151 22.24 -32.80 -68.05
CA LEU A 151 23.35 -32.05 -68.64
C LEU A 151 23.92 -32.78 -69.86
N ASP A 152 24.13 -34.09 -69.78
CA ASP A 152 24.63 -34.91 -70.89
C ASP A 152 23.65 -34.92 -72.07
N THR A 153 22.34 -35.06 -71.81
CA THR A 153 21.30 -35.01 -72.85
C THR A 153 21.22 -33.61 -73.48
N ARG A 154 21.31 -32.55 -72.68
CA ARG A 154 21.32 -31.16 -73.18
C ARG A 154 22.59 -30.83 -73.94
N GLU A 155 23.74 -31.32 -73.50
CA GLU A 155 25.03 -31.19 -74.20
C GLU A 155 24.99 -31.94 -75.53
N ALA A 156 24.49 -33.17 -75.56
CA ALA A 156 24.28 -33.92 -76.80
C ALA A 156 23.32 -33.19 -77.74
N GLY A 157 22.23 -32.63 -77.21
CA GLY A 157 21.29 -31.79 -77.94
C GLY A 157 21.94 -30.53 -78.54
N LEU A 158 22.76 -29.83 -77.75
CA LEU A 158 23.52 -28.65 -78.19
C LEU A 158 24.59 -29.01 -79.22
N ARG A 159 25.33 -30.11 -79.02
CA ARG A 159 26.30 -30.61 -80.00
C ARG A 159 25.62 -30.95 -81.32
N ASN A 160 24.46 -31.61 -81.28
CA ASN A 160 23.66 -31.90 -82.47
C ASN A 160 23.15 -30.61 -83.14
N PHE A 161 22.71 -29.64 -82.34
CA PHE A 161 22.26 -28.33 -82.84
C PHE A 161 23.42 -27.54 -83.46
N LEU A 162 24.60 -27.52 -82.83
CA LEU A 162 25.81 -26.89 -83.35
C LEU A 162 26.26 -27.56 -84.63
N VAL A 163 26.29 -28.89 -84.72
CA VAL A 163 26.62 -29.60 -85.96
C VAL A 163 25.59 -29.29 -87.06
N LYS A 164 24.31 -29.16 -86.71
CA LYS A 164 23.26 -28.75 -87.66
C LYS A 164 23.46 -27.29 -88.10
N LYS A 165 23.80 -26.40 -87.17
CA LYS A 165 24.09 -24.99 -87.45
C LYS A 165 25.37 -24.80 -88.22
N GLU A 166 26.44 -25.53 -87.97
CA GLU A 166 27.66 -25.53 -88.78
C GLU A 166 27.35 -26.01 -90.20
N LYS A 167 26.51 -27.04 -90.37
CA LYS A 167 26.04 -27.47 -91.69
C LYS A 167 25.19 -26.39 -92.38
N GLU A 168 24.33 -25.67 -91.65
CA GLU A 168 23.55 -24.53 -92.16
C GLU A 168 24.42 -23.29 -92.40
N GLN A 169 25.46 -23.05 -91.61
CA GLN A 169 26.34 -21.88 -91.66
C GLN A 169 27.41 -22.04 -92.74
N VAL A 170 27.87 -23.27 -93.02
CA VAL A 170 28.64 -23.58 -94.24
C VAL A 170 27.80 -23.35 -95.50
N SER A 171 26.46 -23.41 -95.41
CA SER A 171 25.55 -23.01 -96.50
C SER A 171 25.28 -21.49 -96.54
N ASN A 172 25.31 -20.80 -95.39
CA ASN A 172 24.90 -19.40 -95.24
C ASN A 172 26.02 -18.46 -94.76
N HIS A 173 27.27 -18.74 -95.11
CA HIS A 173 28.41 -17.89 -94.75
C HIS A 173 28.49 -16.57 -95.53
N LEU A 174 27.43 -16.22 -96.28
CA LEU A 174 27.26 -14.91 -96.89
C LEU A 174 26.19 -14.15 -96.10
N GLU A 175 26.58 -13.00 -95.55
CA GLU A 175 25.75 -12.01 -94.83
C GLU A 175 25.41 -12.30 -93.36
N CYS A 176 26.30 -11.85 -92.47
CA CYS A 176 25.89 -11.46 -91.13
C CYS A 176 26.58 -10.14 -90.78
N CYS A 177 25.98 -9.03 -91.21
CA CYS A 177 26.28 -7.73 -90.65
C CYS A 177 25.50 -7.56 -89.34
N SER A 178 26.14 -6.95 -88.34
CA SER A 178 25.47 -6.61 -87.07
C SER A 178 24.34 -5.59 -87.29
N TYR A 179 23.38 -5.49 -86.35
CA TYR A 179 22.34 -4.44 -86.40
C TYR A 179 22.96 -3.05 -86.55
N GLU A 180 24.03 -2.79 -85.82
CA GLU A 180 24.77 -1.53 -85.87
C GLU A 180 25.38 -1.29 -87.26
N GLU A 181 25.99 -2.31 -87.87
CA GLU A 181 26.51 -2.22 -89.24
C GLU A 181 25.41 -1.97 -90.27
N CYS A 182 24.28 -2.68 -90.20
CA CYS A 182 23.16 -2.50 -91.13
C CYS A 182 22.52 -1.11 -90.98
N ASN A 183 22.38 -0.63 -89.74
CA ASN A 183 21.82 0.70 -89.45
C ASN A 183 22.77 1.82 -89.93
N ILE A 184 24.08 1.64 -89.73
CA ILE A 184 25.11 2.54 -90.29
C ILE A 184 25.09 2.51 -91.82
N TYR A 185 24.85 1.35 -92.44
CA TYR A 185 24.82 1.23 -93.90
C TYR A 185 23.56 1.89 -94.50
N SER A 186 22.39 1.68 -93.90
CA SER A 186 21.14 2.33 -94.30
C SER A 186 21.23 3.86 -94.23
N THR A 187 21.77 4.40 -93.12
CA THR A 187 21.98 5.85 -92.96
C THR A 187 22.99 6.41 -93.98
N LYS A 188 24.04 5.64 -94.32
CA LYS A 188 25.00 6.02 -95.38
C LYS A 188 24.37 6.05 -96.77
N LEU A 189 23.50 5.10 -97.11
CA LEU A 189 22.77 5.09 -98.39
C LEU A 189 21.88 6.34 -98.53
N GLU A 190 21.23 6.77 -97.45
CA GLU A 190 20.44 8.00 -97.46
C GLU A 190 21.29 9.27 -97.65
N CYS A 191 22.49 9.33 -97.06
CA CYS A 191 23.43 10.44 -97.25
C CYS A 191 24.16 10.39 -98.60
N GLY A 192 24.23 9.20 -99.22
CA GLY A 192 24.87 8.95 -100.51
C GLY A 192 23.99 9.32 -101.71
N PHE A 193 22.66 9.28 -101.54
CA PHE A 193 21.70 9.57 -102.61
C PHE A 193 21.95 10.92 -103.31
N THR A 194 22.21 11.99 -102.56
CA THR A 194 22.49 13.31 -103.14
C THR A 194 23.81 13.38 -103.92
N LYS A 195 24.73 12.42 -103.69
CA LYS A 195 26.01 12.32 -104.40
C LYS A 195 25.90 11.48 -105.68
N GLU A 196 25.06 10.45 -105.68
CA GLU A 196 24.88 9.53 -106.81
C GLU A 196 24.06 10.15 -107.95
N PHE A 197 23.21 11.14 -107.66
CA PHE A 197 22.34 11.81 -108.64
C PHE A 197 22.72 13.27 -108.91
N ALA A 198 23.95 13.69 -108.57
CA ALA A 198 24.39 15.10 -108.65
C ALA A 198 24.37 15.73 -110.06
N ASP A 199 24.31 14.90 -111.12
CA ASP A 199 24.30 15.35 -112.52
C ASP A 199 22.90 15.71 -113.05
N ILE A 200 21.85 15.61 -112.21
CA ILE A 200 20.44 15.86 -112.56
C ILE A 200 20.03 17.29 -112.13
N PRO A 201 19.15 18.00 -112.88
CA PRO A 201 18.63 19.31 -112.47
C PRO A 201 17.96 19.28 -111.09
N ALA A 202 18.19 20.32 -110.28
CA ALA A 202 17.78 20.36 -108.87
C ALA A 202 16.27 20.13 -108.65
N ASP A 203 15.41 20.65 -109.54
CA ASP A 203 13.95 20.50 -109.42
C ASP A 203 13.49 19.03 -109.57
N LEU A 204 14.13 18.29 -110.50
CA LEU A 204 13.89 16.86 -110.70
C LEU A 204 14.52 16.01 -109.60
N LEU A 205 15.64 16.47 -109.02
CA LEU A 205 16.31 15.78 -107.91
C LEU A 205 15.48 15.84 -106.62
N ASP A 206 14.82 16.96 -106.35
CA ASP A 206 13.91 17.10 -105.21
C ASP A 206 12.67 16.20 -105.37
N GLU A 207 12.10 16.11 -106.59
CA GLU A 207 10.99 15.21 -106.90
C GLU A 207 11.39 13.74 -106.73
N LEU A 208 12.56 13.34 -107.25
CA LEU A 208 13.12 12.00 -107.06
C LEU A 208 13.42 11.70 -105.58
N PHE A 209 13.88 12.67 -104.79
CA PHE A 209 14.12 12.47 -103.37
C PHE A 209 12.83 12.26 -102.56
N GLN A 210 11.73 12.95 -102.93
CA GLN A 210 10.41 12.67 -102.33
C GLN A 210 9.93 11.25 -102.68
N LEU A 211 10.12 10.82 -103.93
CA LEU A 211 9.83 9.44 -104.36
C LEU A 211 10.75 8.40 -103.71
N TYR A 212 11.98 8.78 -103.35
CA TYR A 212 12.96 7.94 -102.65
C TYR A 212 12.62 7.74 -101.18
N LYS A 213 11.91 8.69 -100.56
CA LYS A 213 11.39 8.60 -99.19
C LYS A 213 10.01 7.97 -99.10
N HIS A 214 9.26 7.96 -100.19
CA HIS A 214 7.96 7.30 -100.23
C HIS A 214 8.12 5.79 -99.99
N ARG A 215 7.28 5.23 -99.11
CA ARG A 215 7.28 3.80 -98.76
C ARG A 215 5.89 3.21 -98.99
N PRO A 216 5.79 1.93 -99.38
CA PRO A 216 4.51 1.23 -99.39
C PRO A 216 3.93 1.18 -97.97
N LYS A 217 2.60 1.34 -97.85
CA LYS A 217 1.92 1.17 -96.55
C LYS A 217 1.83 -0.32 -96.25
N THR A 218 2.60 -0.80 -95.27
CA THR A 218 2.51 -2.17 -94.80
C THR A 218 1.23 -2.37 -93.97
N PRO A 219 0.43 -3.43 -94.21
CA PRO A 219 -0.70 -3.75 -93.36
C PRO A 219 -0.19 -4.13 -91.97
N THR A 220 -0.70 -3.47 -90.93
CA THR A 220 -0.37 -3.77 -89.53
C THR A 220 -1.11 -5.05 -89.13
N THR A 221 -0.49 -6.20 -89.31
CA THR A 221 -1.01 -7.45 -88.75
C THR A 221 -0.65 -7.48 -87.26
N GLU A 222 -1.65 -7.30 -86.39
CA GLU A 222 -1.50 -7.48 -84.95
C GLU A 222 -1.17 -8.96 -84.67
N THR A 223 0.08 -9.24 -84.36
CA THR A 223 0.52 -10.55 -83.87
C THR A 223 0.10 -10.70 -82.40
N VAL A 224 -0.89 -11.56 -82.18
CA VAL A 224 -1.25 -12.04 -80.84
C VAL A 224 -0.17 -13.00 -80.38
N PHE A 225 0.66 -12.58 -79.44
CA PHE A 225 1.62 -13.45 -78.77
C PHE A 225 0.92 -14.27 -77.68
N ASP A 226 0.49 -15.49 -78.01
CA ASP A 226 0.09 -16.46 -77.00
C ASP A 226 1.31 -16.86 -76.17
N THR A 227 1.38 -16.29 -74.97
CA THR A 227 2.56 -16.27 -74.11
C THR A 227 2.47 -17.38 -73.08
N THR A 228 2.90 -18.60 -73.42
CA THR A 228 3.02 -19.66 -72.40
C THR A 228 4.20 -20.60 -72.53
N ASN A 229 4.97 -20.57 -73.63
CA ASN A 229 6.14 -21.45 -73.75
C ASN A 229 7.41 -20.72 -74.29
N PRO A 230 8.42 -20.47 -73.44
CA PRO A 230 9.67 -19.80 -73.82
C PRO A 230 10.65 -20.68 -74.62
N TYR A 231 10.33 -21.95 -74.89
CA TYR A 231 11.11 -22.87 -75.74
C TYR A 231 10.30 -23.43 -76.92
N GLY A 232 9.06 -22.96 -77.12
CA GLY A 232 8.29 -23.34 -78.29
C GLY A 232 8.98 -22.76 -79.52
N ASN A 233 9.42 -23.63 -80.44
CA ASN A 233 9.92 -23.20 -81.74
C ASN A 233 8.90 -22.22 -82.34
N CYS A 234 9.34 -20.97 -82.56
CA CYS A 234 8.60 -19.95 -83.30
C CYS A 234 8.56 -20.33 -84.78
N SER A 235 8.04 -21.51 -85.10
CA SER A 235 7.87 -21.99 -86.47
C SER A 235 6.63 -21.40 -87.14
N GLY A 236 5.89 -20.54 -86.44
CA GLY A 236 4.73 -19.83 -86.97
C GLY A 236 5.06 -18.55 -87.73
N SER A 237 6.20 -17.88 -87.47
CA SER A 237 6.49 -16.59 -88.12
C SER A 237 7.08 -16.74 -89.53
N ASP A 238 7.82 -17.81 -89.81
CA ASP A 238 8.56 -17.98 -91.08
C ASP A 238 7.65 -18.05 -92.34
N GLU A 239 6.39 -18.47 -92.21
CA GLU A 239 5.42 -18.48 -93.33
C GLU A 239 4.77 -17.09 -93.49
N ASP A 240 4.35 -16.46 -92.38
CA ASP A 240 3.74 -15.13 -92.36
C ASP A 240 4.74 -14.03 -92.80
N ASP A 241 6.02 -14.17 -92.45
CA ASP A 241 7.10 -13.26 -92.84
C ASP A 241 7.40 -13.36 -94.35
N LYS A 242 7.30 -14.55 -94.94
CA LYS A 242 7.44 -14.74 -96.40
C LYS A 242 6.28 -14.11 -97.15
N ASP A 243 5.06 -14.29 -96.67
CA ASP A 243 3.88 -13.70 -97.29
C ASP A 243 3.90 -12.16 -97.20
N ALA A 244 4.34 -11.60 -96.07
CA ALA A 244 4.56 -10.15 -95.92
C ALA A 244 5.64 -9.61 -96.87
N LEU A 245 6.75 -10.33 -97.05
CA LEU A 245 7.81 -9.96 -97.99
C LEU A 245 7.34 -10.02 -99.45
N THR A 246 6.51 -11.00 -99.82
CA THR A 246 5.95 -11.07 -101.18
C THR A 246 4.95 -9.95 -101.46
N LEU A 247 4.16 -9.55 -100.47
CA LEU A 247 3.25 -8.42 -100.57
C LEU A 247 4.02 -7.09 -100.70
N LEU A 248 5.07 -6.92 -99.89
CA LEU A 248 5.95 -5.76 -99.96
C LEU A 248 6.62 -5.64 -101.33
N ARG A 249 7.12 -6.75 -101.88
CA ARG A 249 7.75 -6.79 -103.21
C ARG A 249 6.77 -6.41 -104.33
N LYS A 250 5.52 -6.88 -104.28
CA LYS A 250 4.47 -6.48 -105.22
C LYS A 250 4.14 -4.99 -105.13
N SER A 251 4.03 -4.45 -103.90
CA SER A 251 3.77 -3.02 -103.70
C SER A 251 4.93 -2.12 -104.17
N MET A 252 6.16 -2.64 -104.14
CA MET A 252 7.32 -1.97 -104.74
C MET A 252 7.29 -2.00 -106.28
N ASP A 253 6.88 -3.12 -106.88
CA ASP A 253 6.71 -3.21 -108.33
C ASP A 253 5.64 -2.23 -108.84
N GLU A 254 4.58 -1.95 -108.06
CA GLU A 254 3.59 -0.90 -108.37
C GLU A 254 4.18 0.52 -108.30
N LEU A 255 5.01 0.81 -107.29
CA LEU A 255 5.68 2.11 -107.13
C LEU A 255 6.77 2.37 -108.17
N ASP A 256 7.42 1.33 -108.69
CA ASP A 256 8.44 1.40 -109.74
C ASP A 256 7.85 1.41 -111.16
N SER A 257 6.52 1.35 -111.31
CA SER A 257 5.83 1.41 -112.60
C SER A 257 6.25 2.66 -113.39
N PRO A 258 6.50 2.56 -114.71
CA PRO A 258 6.90 3.69 -115.55
C PRO A 258 5.86 4.82 -115.61
N GLU A 259 4.63 4.57 -115.12
CA GLU A 259 3.57 5.57 -114.96
C GLU A 259 3.92 6.64 -113.91
N HIS A 260 4.83 6.36 -112.98
CA HIS A 260 5.27 7.27 -111.92
C HIS A 260 6.59 8.00 -112.24
N MET A 261 7.09 7.88 -113.47
CA MET A 261 8.34 8.51 -113.90
C MET A 261 8.11 10.00 -114.24
N PRO A 262 8.93 10.93 -113.69
CA PRO A 262 8.82 12.35 -114.01
C PRO A 262 9.07 12.65 -115.49
N ASP A 263 8.30 13.59 -116.05
CA ASP A 263 8.38 13.98 -117.46
C ASP A 263 9.77 14.57 -117.80
N GLY A 264 10.53 13.87 -118.65
CA GLY A 264 11.86 14.31 -119.13
C GLY A 264 13.06 13.55 -118.56
N LEU A 265 12.84 12.55 -117.71
CA LEU A 265 13.90 11.67 -117.23
C LEU A 265 14.27 10.58 -118.25
N ASP A 266 15.55 10.24 -118.35
CA ASP A 266 16.00 9.12 -119.18
C ASP A 266 15.60 7.78 -118.53
N PRO A 267 15.04 6.81 -119.30
CA PRO A 267 14.65 5.51 -118.76
C PRO A 267 15.77 4.73 -118.07
N SER A 268 17.05 4.97 -118.41
CA SER A 268 18.17 4.29 -117.74
C SER A 268 18.44 4.85 -116.33
N ILE A 269 18.25 6.15 -116.13
CA ILE A 269 18.38 6.82 -114.82
C ILE A 269 17.23 6.41 -113.91
N TRP A 270 16.01 6.25 -114.45
CA TRP A 270 14.86 5.74 -113.70
C TRP A 270 15.08 4.31 -113.20
N GLN A 271 15.65 3.43 -114.02
CA GLN A 271 16.00 2.07 -113.60
C GLN A 271 17.06 2.06 -112.49
N TYR A 272 18.07 2.93 -112.58
CA TYR A 272 19.08 3.08 -111.54
C TYR A 272 18.49 3.63 -110.22
N PHE A 273 17.57 4.59 -110.31
CA PHE A 273 16.82 5.11 -109.16
C PHE A 273 15.96 4.04 -108.48
N CYS A 274 15.19 3.26 -109.26
CA CYS A 274 14.38 2.16 -108.73
C CYS A 274 15.26 1.12 -108.02
N LEU A 275 16.44 0.82 -108.57
CA LEU A 275 17.41 -0.09 -107.95
C LEU A 275 17.95 0.46 -106.62
N ALA A 276 18.34 1.73 -106.57
CA ALA A 276 18.82 2.38 -105.35
C ALA A 276 17.72 2.45 -104.28
N ARG A 277 16.47 2.69 -104.68
CA ARG A 277 15.29 2.70 -103.80
C ARG A 277 15.00 1.32 -103.21
N ARG A 278 15.06 0.26 -104.04
CA ARG A 278 14.91 -1.13 -103.58
C ARG A 278 16.00 -1.53 -102.60
N ASN A 279 17.26 -1.19 -102.88
CA ASN A 279 18.39 -1.48 -101.99
C ASN A 279 18.22 -0.80 -100.62
N LYS A 280 17.84 0.48 -100.57
CA LYS A 280 17.59 1.16 -99.29
C LYS A 280 16.42 0.53 -98.51
N MET A 281 15.36 0.13 -99.19
CA MET A 281 14.21 -0.54 -98.56
C MET A 281 14.63 -1.90 -97.99
N GLU A 282 15.40 -2.70 -98.73
CA GLU A 282 15.92 -3.99 -98.27
C GLU A 282 16.78 -3.81 -97.00
N MET A 283 17.62 -2.77 -96.96
CA MET A 283 18.42 -2.46 -95.76
C MET A 283 17.58 -1.95 -94.58
N GLU A 284 16.55 -1.12 -94.81
CA GLU A 284 15.64 -0.65 -93.75
C GLU A 284 14.81 -1.80 -93.16
N GLU A 285 14.32 -2.72 -94.00
CA GLU A 285 13.58 -3.89 -93.56
C GLU A 285 14.50 -4.85 -92.79
N LEU A 286 15.75 -5.03 -93.25
CA LEU A 286 16.75 -5.80 -92.52
C LEU A 286 17.04 -5.17 -91.14
N VAL A 287 17.18 -3.84 -91.06
CA VAL A 287 17.36 -3.13 -89.78
C VAL A 287 16.15 -3.32 -88.86
N LYS A 288 14.93 -3.26 -89.40
CA LYS A 288 13.69 -3.47 -88.65
C LYS A 288 13.59 -4.90 -88.10
N GLN A 289 13.87 -5.91 -88.93
CA GLN A 289 13.92 -7.32 -88.51
C GLN A 289 14.95 -7.52 -87.39
N LYS A 290 16.17 -6.98 -87.56
CA LYS A 290 17.22 -7.08 -86.54
C LYS A 290 16.86 -6.32 -85.26
N ALA A 291 16.19 -5.18 -85.35
CA ALA A 291 15.69 -4.43 -84.19
C ALA A 291 14.62 -5.24 -83.43
N GLN A 292 13.72 -5.91 -84.14
CA GLN A 292 12.71 -6.78 -83.54
C GLN A 292 13.36 -7.98 -82.82
N THR A 293 14.29 -8.67 -83.48
CA THR A 293 15.06 -9.76 -82.83
C THR A 293 15.81 -9.26 -81.59
N LEU A 294 16.40 -8.06 -81.65
CA LEU A 294 17.12 -7.47 -80.51
C LEU A 294 16.16 -7.13 -79.36
N ALA A 295 14.97 -6.59 -79.65
CA ALA A 295 13.95 -6.31 -78.63
C ALA A 295 13.44 -7.60 -77.96
N GLU A 296 13.21 -8.67 -78.72
CA GLU A 296 12.85 -9.99 -78.19
C GLU A 296 13.95 -10.56 -77.29
N MET A 297 15.21 -10.47 -77.73
CA MET A 297 16.38 -10.89 -76.93
C MET A 297 16.51 -10.07 -75.64
N GLN A 298 16.28 -8.76 -75.67
CA GLN A 298 16.32 -7.90 -74.48
C GLN A 298 15.18 -8.22 -73.51
N ALA A 299 13.96 -8.43 -74.01
CA ALA A 299 12.82 -8.84 -73.18
C ALA A 299 13.08 -10.20 -72.51
N PHE A 300 13.65 -11.15 -73.25
CA PHE A 300 14.06 -12.44 -72.71
C PHE A 300 15.13 -12.30 -71.63
N LEU A 301 16.16 -11.47 -71.87
CA LEU A 301 17.21 -11.18 -70.88
C LEU A 301 16.61 -10.60 -69.60
N GLN A 302 15.73 -9.60 -69.70
CA GLN A 302 15.08 -8.98 -68.54
C GLN A 302 14.27 -9.99 -67.73
N ARG A 303 13.50 -10.86 -68.40
CA ARG A 303 12.77 -11.95 -67.73
C ARG A 303 13.72 -12.89 -66.98
N ARG A 304 14.85 -13.26 -67.60
CA ARG A 304 15.85 -14.12 -66.95
C ARG A 304 16.55 -13.47 -65.78
N VAL A 305 16.81 -12.16 -65.84
CA VAL A 305 17.37 -11.41 -64.71
C VAL A 305 16.38 -11.41 -63.54
N TYR A 306 15.10 -11.14 -63.80
CA TYR A 306 14.06 -11.20 -62.78
C TYR A 306 13.94 -12.59 -62.14
N ASP A 307 13.89 -13.65 -62.95
CA ASP A 307 13.84 -15.03 -62.44
C ASP A 307 15.07 -15.37 -61.59
N ASN A 308 16.26 -14.87 -61.96
CA ASN A 308 17.50 -15.07 -61.22
C ASN A 308 17.47 -14.35 -59.86
N GLU A 309 16.99 -13.10 -59.83
CA GLU A 309 16.81 -12.34 -58.59
C GLU A 309 15.81 -13.02 -57.66
N LYS A 310 14.70 -13.53 -58.21
CA LYS A 310 13.71 -14.30 -57.45
C LYS A 310 14.31 -15.56 -56.83
N ILE A 311 15.06 -16.35 -57.61
CA ILE A 311 15.73 -17.54 -57.10
C ILE A 311 16.76 -17.17 -56.03
N LYS A 312 17.50 -16.06 -56.19
CA LYS A 312 18.44 -15.58 -55.16
C LYS A 312 17.74 -15.21 -53.85
N SER A 313 16.59 -14.54 -53.90
CA SER A 313 15.81 -14.26 -52.67
C SER A 313 15.31 -15.55 -52.01
N GLU A 314 14.79 -16.50 -52.79
CA GLU A 314 14.33 -17.80 -52.27
C GLU A 314 15.49 -18.57 -51.61
N ILE A 315 16.70 -18.51 -52.18
CA ILE A 315 17.90 -19.12 -51.60
C ILE A 315 18.25 -18.47 -50.24
N GLU A 316 18.19 -17.13 -50.14
CA GLU A 316 18.49 -16.43 -48.89
C GLU A 316 17.47 -16.77 -47.79
N ASP A 317 16.19 -16.83 -48.12
CA ASP A 317 15.12 -17.23 -47.19
C ASP A 317 15.37 -18.64 -46.66
N ILE A 318 15.68 -19.60 -47.54
CA ILE A 318 16.04 -20.97 -47.16
C ILE A 318 17.28 -20.99 -46.24
N PHE A 319 18.28 -20.15 -46.50
CA PHE A 319 19.47 -20.06 -45.64
C PHE A 319 19.15 -19.53 -44.23
N GLN A 320 18.21 -18.59 -44.12
CA GLN A 320 17.76 -18.07 -42.83
C GLN A 320 16.99 -19.15 -42.05
N GLU A 321 16.08 -19.86 -42.70
CA GLU A 321 15.36 -21.00 -42.09
C GLU A 321 16.33 -22.08 -41.62
N LEU A 322 17.33 -22.42 -42.44
CA LEU A 322 18.34 -23.41 -42.10
C LEU A 322 19.20 -22.97 -40.91
N ARG A 323 19.51 -21.68 -40.79
CA ARG A 323 20.21 -21.13 -39.61
C ARG A 323 19.35 -21.25 -38.36
N TRP A 324 18.08 -20.87 -38.44
CA TRP A 324 17.13 -21.00 -37.33
C TRP A 324 17.00 -22.47 -36.87
N LEU A 325 16.83 -23.40 -37.82
CA LEU A 325 16.79 -24.84 -37.52
C LEU A 325 18.08 -25.34 -36.88
N ARG A 326 19.25 -24.86 -37.30
CA ARG A 326 20.54 -25.20 -36.67
C ARG A 326 20.64 -24.68 -35.25
N GLU A 327 20.19 -23.46 -34.98
CA GLU A 327 20.18 -22.88 -33.64
C GLU A 327 19.24 -23.65 -32.71
N GLU A 328 18.03 -23.98 -33.15
CA GLU A 328 17.12 -24.81 -32.38
C GLU A 328 17.70 -26.19 -32.12
N LYS A 329 18.27 -26.86 -33.14
CA LYS A 329 18.99 -28.12 -32.94
C LYS A 329 20.10 -27.98 -31.89
N MET A 330 20.89 -26.91 -31.92
CA MET A 330 21.93 -26.65 -30.95
C MET A 330 21.37 -26.41 -29.54
N LYS A 331 20.25 -25.68 -29.40
CA LYS A 331 19.55 -25.53 -28.12
C LYS A 331 19.09 -26.88 -27.60
N PHE A 332 18.40 -27.68 -28.40
CA PHE A 332 17.98 -29.04 -28.00
C PHE A 332 19.16 -29.94 -27.63
N GLN A 333 20.28 -29.88 -28.35
CA GLN A 333 21.48 -30.66 -28.03
C GLN A 333 22.18 -30.20 -26.74
N ARG A 334 22.11 -28.90 -26.43
CA ARG A 334 22.75 -28.31 -25.24
C ARG A 334 21.83 -28.22 -24.03
N ASN A 335 20.52 -28.39 -24.22
CA ASN A 335 19.52 -28.39 -23.16
C ASN A 335 19.73 -29.61 -22.27
N LEU A 336 20.48 -29.40 -21.19
CA LEU A 336 20.66 -30.37 -20.13
C LEU A 336 19.51 -30.20 -19.13
N THR A 337 18.73 -31.26 -18.94
CA THR A 337 17.77 -31.27 -17.84
C THR A 337 18.53 -31.37 -16.52
N VAL A 338 18.37 -30.37 -15.67
CA VAL A 338 18.93 -30.35 -14.32
C VAL A 338 17.81 -30.56 -13.32
N GLN A 339 17.98 -31.53 -12.42
CA GLN A 339 17.03 -31.77 -11.34
C GLN A 339 17.41 -30.91 -10.12
N PHE A 340 16.47 -30.12 -9.64
CA PHE A 340 16.60 -29.34 -8.42
C PHE A 340 15.80 -29.98 -7.28
N LEU A 341 16.37 -30.00 -6.08
CA LEU A 341 15.69 -30.42 -4.87
C LEU A 341 15.36 -29.18 -4.05
N LEU A 342 14.10 -28.75 -4.10
CA LEU A 342 13.61 -27.58 -3.38
C LEU A 342 12.77 -28.01 -2.18
N LYS A 343 12.86 -27.26 -1.09
CA LYS A 343 12.03 -27.50 0.11
C LYS A 343 10.64 -26.89 -0.09
N GLN A 344 9.64 -27.46 0.57
CA GLN A 344 8.30 -26.87 0.66
C GLN A 344 8.41 -25.46 1.27
N GLY A 345 7.88 -24.46 0.57
CA GLY A 345 8.05 -23.03 0.90
C GLY A 345 9.03 -22.27 0.00
N GLN A 346 9.86 -22.97 -0.78
CA GLN A 346 10.63 -22.36 -1.89
C GLN A 346 9.88 -22.44 -3.23
N VAL A 347 8.74 -23.11 -3.21
CA VAL A 347 7.85 -23.32 -4.36
C VAL A 347 6.54 -22.62 -4.00
N GLU A 348 6.23 -21.55 -4.72
CA GLU A 348 5.04 -20.72 -4.52
C GLU A 348 3.92 -21.11 -5.51
N LEU A 349 3.68 -22.41 -5.68
CA LEU A 349 2.61 -22.93 -6.54
C LEU A 349 1.44 -23.43 -5.68
N GLU A 350 0.21 -23.25 -6.18
CA GLU A 350 -0.97 -23.83 -5.57
C GLU A 350 -0.88 -25.36 -5.59
N SER A 351 -0.96 -25.99 -4.41
CA SER A 351 -0.76 -27.42 -4.28
C SER A 351 -2.02 -28.19 -4.73
N THR A 352 -2.09 -28.55 -6.01
CA THR A 352 -2.95 -29.63 -6.49
C THR A 352 -2.43 -30.99 -6.02
N LEU A 353 -3.30 -32.01 -5.95
CA LEU A 353 -2.94 -33.40 -5.58
C LEU A 353 -1.79 -33.97 -6.45
N ILE A 354 -1.66 -33.47 -7.68
CA ILE A 354 -0.51 -33.65 -8.56
C ILE A 354 -0.03 -32.24 -8.90
N PRO A 355 1.12 -31.79 -8.38
CA PRO A 355 1.63 -30.46 -8.66
C PRO A 355 2.01 -30.35 -10.15
N ASP A 356 1.38 -29.42 -10.87
CA ASP A 356 1.77 -29.07 -12.23
C ASP A 356 2.83 -27.95 -12.17
N TYR A 357 3.98 -28.20 -12.78
CA TYR A 357 5.12 -27.27 -12.81
C TYR A 357 5.33 -26.66 -14.21
N SER A 358 4.38 -26.83 -15.13
CA SER A 358 4.50 -26.34 -16.52
C SER A 358 4.69 -24.82 -16.58
N ASP A 359 4.01 -24.09 -15.69
CA ASP A 359 4.10 -22.62 -15.58
C ASP A 359 5.15 -22.15 -14.56
N ALA A 360 5.97 -23.05 -14.03
CA ALA A 360 6.93 -22.72 -12.99
C ALA A 360 8.16 -21.99 -13.56
N ILE A 361 8.50 -20.84 -12.95
CA ILE A 361 9.67 -20.04 -13.33
C ILE A 361 10.71 -20.10 -12.20
N LEU A 362 11.97 -20.38 -12.56
CA LEU A 362 13.08 -20.35 -11.61
C LEU A 362 13.58 -18.91 -11.44
N ILE A 363 13.35 -18.34 -10.27
CA ILE A 363 13.80 -16.98 -9.91
C ILE A 363 15.01 -17.07 -8.98
N ASN A 364 16.05 -16.27 -9.24
CA ASN A 364 17.19 -16.19 -8.34
C ASN A 364 16.78 -15.52 -7.02
N ARG A 365 17.16 -16.13 -5.90
CA ARG A 365 16.90 -15.63 -4.55
C ARG A 365 17.38 -14.19 -4.34
N SER A 366 18.49 -13.78 -4.96
CA SER A 366 19.03 -12.42 -4.81
C SER A 366 18.02 -11.35 -5.22
N VAL A 367 17.25 -11.60 -6.28
CA VAL A 367 16.23 -10.66 -6.79
C VAL A 367 15.13 -10.46 -5.74
N ILE A 368 14.70 -11.54 -5.08
CA ILE A 368 13.68 -11.48 -4.02
C ILE A 368 14.24 -10.75 -2.79
N GLU A 369 15.48 -11.03 -2.40
CA GLU A 369 16.13 -10.38 -1.26
C GLU A 369 16.36 -8.88 -1.51
N GLU A 370 16.76 -8.49 -2.72
CA GLU A 370 16.89 -7.09 -3.13
C GLU A 370 15.53 -6.37 -3.08
N LEU A 371 14.47 -7.01 -3.59
CA LEU A 371 13.12 -6.46 -3.52
C LEU A 371 12.66 -6.29 -2.07
N ASN A 372 12.89 -7.29 -1.21
CA ASN A 372 12.56 -7.22 0.21
C ASN A 372 13.35 -6.11 0.93
N CYS A 373 14.64 -5.94 0.63
CA CYS A 373 15.43 -4.83 1.12
C CYS A 373 14.85 -3.48 0.69
N SER A 374 14.43 -3.36 -0.57
CA SER A 374 13.77 -2.15 -1.09
C SER A 374 12.44 -1.87 -0.37
N ILE A 375 11.60 -2.89 -0.17
CA ILE A 375 10.33 -2.78 0.56
C ILE A 375 10.59 -2.30 1.99
N MET A 376 11.57 -2.88 2.69
CA MET A 376 11.93 -2.48 4.05
C MET A 376 12.44 -1.04 4.10
N ALA A 377 13.27 -0.62 3.14
CA ALA A 377 13.75 0.75 3.05
C ALA A 377 12.60 1.75 2.82
N GLN A 378 11.64 1.42 1.96
CA GLN A 378 10.45 2.23 1.74
C GLN A 378 9.54 2.27 2.99
N GLY A 379 9.40 1.14 3.68
CA GLY A 379 8.70 1.08 4.97
C GLY A 379 9.33 1.99 6.02
N ALA A 380 10.67 1.97 6.14
CA ALA A 380 11.40 2.85 7.05
C ALA A 380 11.21 4.34 6.70
N LYS A 381 11.26 4.70 5.41
CA LYS A 381 10.97 6.08 4.96
C LYS A 381 9.56 6.52 5.31
N LYS A 382 8.56 5.65 5.11
CA LYS A 382 7.17 5.93 5.50
C LYS A 382 7.04 6.18 7.00
N ILE A 383 7.69 5.35 7.82
CA ILE A 383 7.67 5.51 9.28
C ILE A 383 8.36 6.82 9.68
N ALA A 384 9.52 7.14 9.10
CA ALA A 384 10.22 8.40 9.36
C ALA A 384 9.33 9.61 9.05
N SER A 385 8.68 9.63 7.88
CA SER A 385 7.73 10.68 7.51
C SER A 385 6.53 10.74 8.46
N MET A 386 5.99 9.60 8.91
CA MET A 386 4.93 9.58 9.91
C MET A 386 5.37 10.17 11.26
N VAL A 387 6.61 9.91 11.68
CA VAL A 387 7.17 10.47 12.91
C VAL A 387 7.35 11.98 12.78
N GLU A 388 7.89 12.46 11.66
CA GLU A 388 8.01 13.89 11.36
C GLU A 388 6.66 14.60 11.39
N CYS A 389 5.62 14.03 10.76
CA CYS A 389 4.26 14.58 10.80
C CYS A 389 3.69 14.65 12.23
N LYS A 390 3.92 13.61 13.03
CA LYS A 390 3.50 13.57 14.44
C LYS A 390 4.21 14.65 15.25
N ASP A 391 5.51 14.82 15.09
CA ASP A 391 6.29 15.81 15.84
C ASP A 391 6.01 17.25 15.37
N PHE A 392 5.73 17.44 14.07
CA PHE A 392 5.22 18.70 13.53
C PHE A 392 3.87 19.09 14.16
N SER A 393 2.95 18.12 14.26
CA SER A 393 1.64 18.34 14.91
C SER A 393 1.80 18.72 16.38
N LYS A 394 2.70 18.06 17.12
CA LYS A 394 3.04 18.45 18.50
C LYS A 394 3.59 19.87 18.58
N GLY A 395 4.45 20.26 17.63
CA GLY A 395 4.98 21.61 17.51
C GLY A 395 3.86 22.65 17.34
N ILE A 396 2.89 22.38 16.47
CA ILE A 396 1.71 23.24 16.30
C ILE A 396 0.93 23.38 17.60
N PHE A 397 0.59 22.27 18.28
CA PHE A 397 -0.15 22.34 19.55
C PHE A 397 0.60 23.13 20.63
N HIS A 398 1.93 23.00 20.68
CA HIS A 398 2.74 23.78 21.61
C HIS A 398 2.66 25.28 21.30
N LEU A 399 2.83 25.67 20.04
CA LEU A 399 2.73 27.06 19.60
C LEU A 399 1.32 27.63 19.82
N GLU A 400 0.26 26.85 19.58
CA GLU A 400 -1.12 27.27 19.86
C GLU A 400 -1.34 27.53 21.35
N TRP A 401 -0.78 26.67 22.21
CA TRP A 401 -0.83 26.86 23.65
C TRP A 401 -0.07 28.13 24.08
N GLU A 402 1.13 28.36 23.56
CA GLU A 402 1.90 29.57 23.83
C GLU A 402 1.16 30.83 23.38
N HIS A 403 0.58 30.80 22.17
CA HIS A 403 -0.23 31.90 21.66
C HIS A 403 -1.44 32.18 22.56
N LYS A 404 -2.13 31.13 23.04
CA LYS A 404 -3.25 31.29 23.97
C LYS A 404 -2.81 31.87 25.32
N LYS A 405 -1.67 31.43 25.84
CA LYS A 405 -1.06 31.98 27.06
C LYS A 405 -0.74 33.48 26.89
N MET A 406 -0.08 33.87 25.81
CA MET A 406 0.25 35.26 25.53
C MET A 406 -1.01 36.11 25.39
N ARG A 407 -2.06 35.59 24.73
CA ARG A 407 -3.35 36.28 24.63
C ARG A 407 -4.00 36.53 26.00
N MET A 408 -4.01 35.52 26.87
CA MET A 408 -4.52 35.70 28.24
C MET A 408 -3.70 36.72 29.03
N GLN A 409 -2.39 36.78 28.83
CA GLN A 409 -1.55 37.82 29.45
C GLN A 409 -1.86 39.21 28.92
N ILE A 410 -2.12 39.34 27.62
CA ILE A 410 -2.57 40.62 27.02
C ILE A 410 -3.91 41.02 27.65
N GLU A 411 -4.89 40.12 27.72
CA GLU A 411 -6.20 40.40 28.32
C GLU A 411 -6.10 40.83 29.79
N ASP A 412 -5.25 40.17 30.59
CA ASP A 412 -4.97 40.53 31.99
C ASP A 412 -4.32 41.92 32.10
N LEU A 413 -3.34 42.22 31.24
CA LEU A 413 -2.69 43.54 31.21
C LEU A 413 -3.66 44.65 30.77
N GLU A 414 -4.49 44.39 29.76
CA GLU A 414 -5.54 45.31 29.35
C GLU A 414 -6.56 45.54 30.46
N GLN A 415 -6.94 44.50 31.20
CA GLN A 415 -7.85 44.63 32.32
C GLN A 415 -7.22 45.48 33.43
N LYS A 416 -5.96 45.21 33.78
CA LYS A 416 -5.21 46.06 34.73
C LYS A 416 -5.13 47.51 34.27
N ALA A 417 -4.93 47.76 32.98
CA ALA A 417 -4.92 49.11 32.43
C ALA A 417 -6.30 49.79 32.55
N ARG A 418 -7.39 49.05 32.25
CA ARG A 418 -8.77 49.52 32.46
C ARG A 418 -9.07 49.81 33.93
N ASP A 419 -8.63 48.93 34.83
CA ASP A 419 -8.82 49.09 36.28
C ASP A 419 -8.07 50.34 36.80
N ILE A 420 -6.84 50.57 36.33
CA ILE A 420 -6.07 51.78 36.65
C ILE A 420 -6.77 53.03 36.10
N ALA A 421 -7.27 52.99 34.86
CA ALA A 421 -7.96 54.13 34.25
C ALA A 421 -9.31 54.45 34.92
N THR A 422 -10.04 53.44 35.39
CA THR A 422 -11.33 53.59 36.08
C THR A 422 -11.19 53.85 37.57
N LEU A 423 -10.00 53.69 38.14
CA LEU A 423 -9.74 53.90 39.56
C LEU A 423 -10.05 55.35 39.95
N PRO A 424 -11.04 55.59 40.85
CA PRO A 424 -11.35 56.94 41.28
C PRO A 424 -10.18 57.50 42.11
N ILE A 425 -9.66 58.64 41.68
CA ILE A 425 -8.59 59.36 42.37
C ILE A 425 -9.22 60.14 43.53
N THR A 426 -9.30 59.49 44.69
CA THR A 426 -9.68 60.13 45.96
C THR A 426 -8.60 61.10 46.44
N LYS A 427 -8.99 62.12 47.22
CA LYS A 427 -8.06 63.14 47.75
C LYS A 427 -6.81 62.55 48.44
N ASP A 428 -6.96 61.46 49.20
CA ASP A 428 -5.83 60.80 49.86
C ASP A 428 -4.84 60.17 48.86
N ARG A 429 -5.33 59.61 47.75
CA ARG A 429 -4.50 59.08 46.66
C ARG A 429 -3.79 60.19 45.89
N GLN A 430 -4.44 61.33 45.68
CA GLN A 430 -3.82 62.52 45.10
C GLN A 430 -2.69 63.05 45.98
N LEU A 431 -2.90 63.10 47.30
CA LEU A 431 -1.86 63.50 48.26
C LEU A 431 -0.69 62.52 48.28
N PHE A 432 -0.95 61.21 48.16
CA PHE A 432 0.10 60.18 48.05
C PHE A 432 0.97 60.35 46.81
N LEU A 433 0.36 60.62 45.65
CA LEU A 433 1.09 60.79 44.39
C LEU A 433 1.84 62.13 44.29
N THR A 434 1.35 63.18 44.96
CA THR A 434 1.90 64.55 44.85
C THR A 434 2.98 64.85 45.90
N MET A 435 2.88 64.26 47.10
CA MET A 435 3.82 64.54 48.18
C MET A 435 4.94 63.50 48.24
N PRO A 436 6.23 63.89 48.18
CA PRO A 436 7.35 62.94 48.23
C PRO A 436 7.50 62.24 49.59
N ASN A 437 6.83 62.73 50.63
CA ASN A 437 6.90 62.18 52.00
C ASN A 437 5.51 61.98 52.62
N TYR A 438 4.62 61.29 51.89
CA TYR A 438 3.24 61.01 52.34
C TYR A 438 3.18 60.34 53.72
N ASN A 439 4.10 59.43 54.01
CA ASN A 439 4.18 58.76 55.30
C ASN A 439 4.43 59.76 56.45
N SER A 440 5.28 60.77 56.25
CA SER A 440 5.51 61.82 57.25
C SER A 440 4.26 62.67 57.49
N HIS A 441 3.53 63.01 56.42
CA HIS A 441 2.27 63.74 56.51
C HIS A 441 1.17 62.95 57.24
N ILE A 442 1.06 61.64 56.97
CA ILE A 442 0.17 60.75 57.72
C ILE A 442 0.58 60.72 59.20
N THR A 443 1.85 60.49 59.51
CA THR A 443 2.33 60.42 60.90
C THR A 443 2.06 61.72 61.65
N GLN A 444 2.21 62.88 61.00
CA GLN A 444 1.84 64.17 61.59
C GLN A 444 0.32 64.31 61.81
N ARG A 445 -0.51 63.85 60.85
CA ARG A 445 -1.97 63.86 60.98
C ARG A 445 -2.44 62.94 62.11
N ILE A 446 -1.84 61.75 62.23
CA ILE A 446 -2.07 60.79 63.31
C ILE A 446 -1.67 61.43 64.65
N SER A 447 -0.46 62.00 64.75
CA SER A 447 0.01 62.65 65.98
C SER A 447 -0.90 63.80 66.44
N LYS A 448 -1.39 64.64 65.51
CA LYS A 448 -2.38 65.69 65.82
C LYS A 448 -3.71 65.11 66.32
N MET A 449 -4.17 64.01 65.73
CA MET A 449 -5.40 63.33 66.16
C MET A 449 -5.24 62.71 67.55
N GLU A 450 -4.10 62.07 67.81
CA GLU A 450 -3.75 61.49 69.11
C GLU A 450 -3.72 62.55 70.20
N GLN A 451 -3.09 63.72 69.93
CA GLN A 451 -3.09 64.85 70.85
C GLN A 451 -4.52 65.34 71.15
N ASN A 452 -5.38 65.46 70.13
CA ASN A 452 -6.78 65.86 70.31
C ASN A 452 -7.57 64.83 71.14
N LEU A 453 -7.36 63.54 70.89
CA LEU A 453 -7.96 62.46 71.67
C LEU A 453 -7.49 62.50 73.13
N GLU A 454 -6.22 62.78 73.38
CA GLU A 454 -5.70 62.91 74.74
C GLU A 454 -6.33 64.10 75.50
N ILE A 455 -6.52 65.23 74.82
CA ILE A 455 -7.24 66.39 75.37
C ILE A 455 -8.69 66.01 75.69
N MET A 456 -9.36 65.33 74.77
CA MET A 456 -10.74 64.85 74.95
C MET A 456 -10.84 63.88 76.12
N ASP A 457 -9.91 62.94 76.27
CA ASP A 457 -9.89 61.98 77.39
C ASP A 457 -9.67 62.71 78.73
N LYS A 458 -8.74 63.66 78.80
CA LYS A 458 -8.55 64.52 79.98
C LYS A 458 -9.82 65.26 80.37
N LEU A 459 -10.54 65.81 79.39
CA LEU A 459 -11.79 66.53 79.61
C LEU A 459 -12.91 65.57 80.05
N HIS A 460 -13.01 64.40 79.43
CA HIS A 460 -13.95 63.36 79.82
C HIS A 460 -13.70 62.88 81.24
N ARG A 461 -12.45 62.58 81.62
CA ARG A 461 -12.08 62.22 83.00
C ARG A 461 -12.48 63.28 84.02
N LYS A 462 -12.31 64.58 83.69
CA LYS A 462 -12.78 65.68 84.54
C LYS A 462 -14.30 65.66 84.70
N LYS A 463 -15.06 65.52 83.60
CA LYS A 463 -16.53 65.41 83.63
C LYS A 463 -16.99 64.22 84.48
N VAL A 464 -16.37 63.04 84.30
CA VAL A 464 -16.68 61.84 85.10
C VAL A 464 -16.40 62.07 86.58
N LYS A 465 -15.28 62.70 86.95
CA LYS A 465 -14.99 63.04 88.35
C LYS A 465 -16.05 63.97 88.94
N ASN A 466 -16.51 64.97 88.19
CA ASN A 466 -17.57 65.88 88.64
C ASN A 466 -18.91 65.15 88.82
N CYS A 467 -19.30 64.29 87.86
CA CYS A 467 -20.50 63.47 88.02
C CYS A 467 -20.42 62.56 89.25
N LYS A 468 -19.27 61.92 89.48
CA LYS A 468 -19.07 61.10 90.69
C LYS A 468 -19.20 61.90 91.98
N LYS A 469 -18.74 63.15 92.02
CA LYS A 469 -18.94 64.04 93.18
C LYS A 469 -20.43 64.35 93.39
N ARG A 470 -21.13 64.70 92.31
CA ARG A 470 -22.58 64.97 92.33
C ARG A 470 -23.37 63.75 92.80
N ILE A 471 -23.02 62.56 92.35
CA ILE A 471 -23.65 61.30 92.79
C ILE A 471 -23.46 61.14 94.30
N LYS A 472 -22.24 61.30 94.83
CA LYS A 472 -22.00 61.23 96.28
C LYS A 472 -22.77 62.27 97.09
N GLU A 473 -22.95 63.48 96.55
CA GLU A 473 -23.78 64.51 97.18
C GLU A 473 -25.25 64.08 97.22
N LEU A 474 -25.78 63.57 96.10
CA LEU A 474 -27.15 63.07 96.00
C LEU A 474 -27.38 61.85 96.90
N GLU A 475 -26.45 60.89 96.97
CA GLU A 475 -26.51 59.73 97.86
C GLU A 475 -26.60 60.16 99.33
N ARG A 476 -25.83 61.19 99.74
CA ARG A 476 -25.96 61.76 101.09
C ARG A 476 -27.33 62.39 101.33
N CYS A 477 -27.84 63.16 100.36
CA CYS A 477 -29.18 63.74 100.47
C CYS A 477 -30.26 62.66 100.55
N MET A 478 -30.14 61.57 99.77
CA MET A 478 -31.05 60.43 99.84
C MET A 478 -31.01 59.78 101.22
N SER A 479 -29.83 59.52 101.78
CA SER A 479 -29.69 58.95 103.13
C SER A 479 -30.32 59.84 104.21
N LEU A 480 -30.14 61.16 104.13
CA LEU A 480 -30.81 62.10 105.04
C LEU A 480 -32.34 62.06 104.89
N LYS A 481 -32.84 62.01 103.65
CA LYS A 481 -34.29 61.89 103.39
C LYS A 481 -34.86 60.55 103.78
N GLU A 482 -34.10 59.46 103.68
CA GLU A 482 -34.50 58.15 104.20
C GLU A 482 -34.62 58.18 105.73
N GLN A 483 -33.69 58.86 106.41
CA GLN A 483 -33.77 59.04 107.87
C GLN A 483 -34.98 59.88 108.29
N GLU A 484 -35.25 61.00 107.59
CA GLU A 484 -36.46 61.80 107.80
C GLU A 484 -37.74 61.00 107.50
N ASN A 485 -37.76 60.21 106.42
CA ASN A 485 -38.90 59.34 106.11
C ASN A 485 -39.10 58.25 107.16
N TYR A 486 -38.02 57.73 107.75
CA TYR A 486 -38.11 56.77 108.83
C TYR A 486 -38.70 57.40 110.09
N THR A 487 -38.28 58.62 110.47
CA THR A 487 -38.87 59.33 111.62
C THR A 487 -40.35 59.65 111.37
N LEU A 488 -40.70 60.14 110.17
CA LEU A 488 -42.10 60.39 109.80
C LEU A 488 -42.93 59.10 109.81
N SER A 489 -42.35 57.97 109.37
CA SER A 489 -43.03 56.67 109.43
C SER A 489 -43.27 56.19 110.86
N LEU A 490 -42.36 56.53 111.79
CA LEU A 490 -42.52 56.25 113.22
C LEU A 490 -43.67 57.10 113.80
N GLU A 491 -43.69 58.40 113.50
CA GLU A 491 -44.77 59.31 113.89
C GLU A 491 -46.12 58.87 113.31
N LEU A 492 -46.14 58.40 112.05
CA LEU A 492 -47.36 57.88 111.42
C LEU A 492 -47.89 56.65 112.13
N LYS A 493 -47.01 55.73 112.58
CA LYS A 493 -47.41 54.57 113.38
C LYS A 493 -47.98 54.98 114.73
N GLU A 494 -47.37 55.97 115.37
CA GLU A 494 -47.84 56.52 116.64
C GLU A 494 -49.21 57.19 116.48
N MET A 495 -49.39 58.03 115.46
CA MET A 495 -50.68 58.61 115.11
C MET A 495 -51.73 57.55 114.78
N LEU A 496 -51.34 56.48 114.06
CA LEU A 496 -52.26 55.39 113.74
C LEU A 496 -52.72 54.67 115.01
N ALA A 497 -51.83 54.46 115.97
CA ALA A 497 -52.17 53.94 117.30
C ALA A 497 -53.17 54.87 117.99
N SER A 498 -52.89 56.18 118.05
CA SER A 498 -53.80 57.18 118.65
C SER A 498 -55.17 57.22 117.96
N VAL A 499 -55.21 57.09 116.63
CA VAL A 499 -56.45 57.04 115.84
C VAL A 499 -57.19 55.72 116.08
N SER A 500 -56.50 54.60 116.24
CA SER A 500 -57.12 53.33 116.58
C SER A 500 -57.69 53.33 118.00
N GLU A 501 -57.01 53.97 118.95
CA GLU A 501 -57.51 54.22 120.30
C GLU A 501 -58.75 55.13 120.25
N MET A 502 -58.70 56.23 119.49
CA MET A 502 -59.88 57.07 119.26
C MET A 502 -61.01 56.30 118.57
N ARG A 503 -60.72 55.44 117.58
CA ARG A 503 -61.73 54.63 116.90
C ARG A 503 -62.38 53.64 117.87
N HIS A 504 -61.60 53.00 118.74
CA HIS A 504 -62.15 52.16 119.80
C HIS A 504 -63.00 52.96 120.80
N ILE A 505 -62.62 54.20 121.14
CA ILE A 505 -63.43 55.09 121.98
C ILE A 505 -64.74 55.51 121.27
N PHE A 506 -64.68 55.83 119.97
CA PHE A 506 -65.85 56.22 119.17
C PHE A 506 -66.81 55.03 118.94
N GLU A 507 -66.29 53.83 118.70
CA GLU A 507 -67.09 52.60 118.55
C GLU A 507 -67.70 52.15 119.89
N ALA A 508 -67.03 52.38 121.02
CA ALA A 508 -67.59 52.11 122.35
C ALA A 508 -68.67 53.13 122.78
N ALA A 509 -68.72 54.31 122.16
CA ALA A 509 -69.65 55.40 122.50
C ALA A 509 -70.87 55.56 121.56
N ASP A 510 -71.02 54.69 120.55
CA ASP A 510 -72.11 54.65 119.54
C ASP A 510 -72.53 56.05 119.00
N THR A 511 -71.54 56.78 118.47
CA THR A 511 -71.69 58.16 117.94
C THR A 511 -71.48 58.27 116.43
N GLN A 512 -71.90 57.24 115.68
CA GLN A 512 -71.87 57.21 114.21
C GLN A 512 -72.51 58.46 113.57
N HIS A 513 -73.58 58.99 114.18
CA HIS A 513 -74.37 60.07 113.60
C HIS A 513 -73.71 61.47 113.69
N VAL A 514 -72.71 61.64 114.57
CA VAL A 514 -71.99 62.92 114.77
C VAL A 514 -70.76 62.99 113.84
N SER A 515 -70.08 61.86 113.60
CA SER A 515 -68.94 61.81 112.67
C SER A 515 -69.36 62.11 111.22
N ASP A 516 -70.53 61.62 110.81
CA ASP A 516 -71.11 61.87 109.48
C ASP A 516 -71.47 63.35 109.24
N LYS A 517 -71.93 64.07 110.26
CA LYS A 517 -72.20 65.52 110.16
C LYS A 517 -70.90 66.31 109.98
N MET A 518 -69.85 65.98 110.74
CA MET A 518 -68.55 66.63 110.60
C MET A 518 -67.88 66.32 109.26
N ALA A 519 -68.00 65.08 108.76
CA ALA A 519 -67.50 64.69 107.44
C ALA A 519 -68.21 65.46 106.32
N LYS A 520 -69.54 65.60 106.38
CA LYS A 520 -70.32 66.40 105.41
C LYS A 520 -69.97 67.89 105.44
N GLN A 521 -69.60 68.44 106.60
CA GLN A 521 -69.18 69.83 106.69
C GLN A 521 -67.77 70.05 106.10
N ARG A 522 -66.83 69.15 106.39
CA ARG A 522 -65.50 69.17 105.76
C ARG A 522 -65.57 69.02 104.24
N TYR A 523 -66.45 68.14 103.74
CA TYR A 523 -66.66 67.99 102.30
C TYR A 523 -67.16 69.27 101.64
N ARG A 524 -68.07 70.03 102.30
CA ARG A 524 -68.52 71.34 101.81
C ARG A 524 -67.41 72.38 101.78
N GLU A 525 -66.52 72.39 102.77
CA GLU A 525 -65.37 73.30 102.80
C GLU A 525 -64.36 72.98 101.70
N ILE A 526 -64.10 71.70 101.44
CA ILE A 526 -63.24 71.26 100.32
C ILE A 526 -63.84 71.68 98.97
N LEU A 527 -65.16 71.52 98.80
CA LEU A 527 -65.86 71.99 97.60
C LEU A 527 -65.75 73.52 97.44
N LYS A 528 -65.90 74.30 98.53
CA LYS A 528 -65.68 75.75 98.49
C LYS A 528 -64.25 76.11 98.08
N GLN A 529 -63.24 75.44 98.63
CA GLN A 529 -61.84 75.66 98.23
C GLN A 529 -61.58 75.26 96.77
N LYS A 530 -62.22 74.21 96.27
CA LYS A 530 -62.12 73.82 94.85
C LYS A 530 -62.75 74.90 93.96
N HIS A 531 -63.95 75.36 94.30
CA HIS A 531 -64.63 76.41 93.52
C HIS A 531 -63.83 77.72 93.48
N LEU A 532 -63.21 78.12 94.60
CA LEU A 532 -62.34 79.30 94.63
C LEU A 532 -61.09 79.11 93.76
N ARG A 533 -60.46 77.92 93.76
CA ARG A 533 -59.32 77.63 92.88
C ARG A 533 -59.69 77.63 91.40
N ASP A 534 -60.85 77.10 91.07
CA ASP A 534 -61.35 77.08 89.69
C ASP A 534 -61.66 78.52 89.21
N HIS A 535 -62.23 79.37 90.08
CA HIS A 535 -62.43 80.79 89.78
C HIS A 535 -61.13 81.56 89.55
N VAL A 536 -60.07 81.28 90.33
CA VAL A 536 -58.75 81.90 90.13
C VAL A 536 -58.15 81.51 88.79
N LYS A 537 -58.30 80.24 88.37
CA LYS A 537 -57.84 79.78 87.06
C LYS A 537 -58.60 80.44 85.90
N GLU A 538 -59.90 80.61 86.05
CA GLU A 538 -60.74 81.25 85.03
C GLU A 538 -60.39 82.75 84.88
N GLN A 539 -60.04 83.42 85.99
CA GLN A 539 -59.49 84.77 85.98
C GLN A 539 -58.09 84.85 85.34
N GLU A 540 -57.22 83.86 85.56
CA GLU A 540 -55.91 83.77 84.89
C GLU A 540 -56.05 83.55 83.38
N GLU A 541 -57.04 82.77 82.92
CA GLU A 541 -57.35 82.60 81.49
C GLU A 541 -57.91 83.87 80.86
N GLN A 542 -58.80 84.58 81.55
CA GLN A 542 -59.30 85.88 81.07
C GLN A 542 -58.20 86.93 80.99
N LEU A 543 -57.27 86.97 81.96
CA LEU A 543 -56.08 87.83 81.90
C LEU A 543 -55.15 87.48 80.74
N LYS A 544 -54.96 86.19 80.45
CA LYS A 544 -54.20 85.75 79.26
C LYS A 544 -54.85 86.18 77.95
N ASN A 545 -56.18 86.07 77.84
CA ASN A 545 -56.90 86.48 76.63
C ASN A 545 -56.86 88.00 76.43
N LEU A 546 -56.95 88.79 77.51
CA LEU A 546 -56.80 90.25 77.47
C LEU A 546 -55.36 90.70 77.16
N GLN A 547 -54.34 89.93 77.56
CA GLN A 547 -52.95 90.16 77.16
C GLN A 547 -52.70 89.83 75.67
N ALA A 548 -53.44 88.88 75.11
CA ALA A 548 -53.33 88.50 73.70
C ALA A 548 -54.09 89.46 72.73
N GLU A 549 -55.05 90.25 73.21
CA GLU A 549 -55.68 91.34 72.43
C GLU A 549 -54.89 92.68 72.49
N ALA A 550 -53.83 92.74 73.31
CA ALA A 550 -52.98 93.92 73.51
C ALA A 550 -51.58 93.81 72.86
N GLU A 551 -51.30 92.70 72.16
CA GLU A 551 -50.18 92.49 71.20
C GLU A 551 -50.73 92.40 69.78
#